data_AF-A0A401L622-F1
#
_entry.id   AF-A0A401L622-F1
#
_cell.length_a   1.000
_cell.length_b   1.000
_cell.length_c   1.000
_cell.angle_alpha   90.00
_cell.angle_beta   90.00
_cell.angle_gamma   90.00
#
_symmetry.space_group_name_H-M   'P 1'
#
loop_
_entity.id
_entity.type
_entity.pdbx_description
1 polymer ?
#
loop_
_entity_poly.entity_id
_entity_poly.type
_entity_poly.pdbx_seq_one_letter_code
_entity_poly.pdbx_strand_id
1 'polypeptide(L)'
;MSASPFGRFTVLPSEIRLLIWEELVKGGYLAILRTSQAIYHDIADRLYDTFDIHLTTLLEDPWIEIRCKRLRASWVIGRQDFLKFSDLARVPYDKVKLVVHIYAPDPDDCGQFILLWEKISRLTRMLCHADDSRNYNIYWRRLGYEPLRHCEPSPETFISMVIRLRKHNGVDWVNDGQVTSTFCTEGLGYDFNEVLLPFCRLSRVRRFRVIPDTEEMAEAADWGFVNYASAFIMSEGFVTSNDTFYSDDPEYRDIARTFDSIAGLVGGRDDFILALEAFYLPHISGRTAALMRREHYTLLLDMMVWRKPIPEKHYTR
;
A
#
# COMPACT_ATOMS: atom_id res chain seq x y z
N MET A 1 11.27 -37.54 30.66
CA MET A 1 10.09 -36.84 30.12
C MET A 1 10.59 -35.76 29.18
N SER A 2 10.12 -35.71 27.94
CA SER A 2 10.42 -34.60 27.04
C SER A 2 9.86 -33.30 27.63
N ALA A 3 10.61 -32.21 27.51
CA ALA A 3 10.11 -30.90 27.93
C ALA A 3 8.88 -30.55 27.08
N SER A 4 7.81 -30.07 27.73
CA SER A 4 6.62 -29.61 26.98
C SER A 4 7.02 -28.47 26.05
N PRO A 5 6.54 -28.47 24.79
CA PRO A 5 6.89 -27.43 23.83
C PRO A 5 6.28 -26.05 24.19
N PHE A 6 5.35 -26.01 25.16
CA PHE A 6 4.79 -24.80 25.77
C PHE A 6 5.45 -24.42 27.10
N GLY A 7 6.44 -25.18 27.57
CA GLY A 7 7.04 -25.00 28.89
C GLY A 7 5.98 -25.01 29.99
N ARG A 8 5.97 -23.97 30.83
CA ARG A 8 5.00 -23.83 31.94
C ARG A 8 3.58 -23.52 31.46
N PHE A 9 3.39 -23.05 30.23
CA PHE A 9 2.05 -22.76 29.69
C PHE A 9 1.26 -24.04 29.36
N THR A 10 1.90 -25.22 29.39
CA THR A 10 1.24 -26.50 29.12
C THR A 10 0.09 -26.83 30.07
N VAL A 11 0.06 -26.21 31.25
CA VAL A 11 -1.02 -26.38 32.25
C VAL A 11 -2.27 -25.58 31.90
N LEU A 12 -2.12 -24.57 31.04
CA LEU A 12 -3.24 -23.74 30.61
C LEU A 12 -3.97 -24.40 29.43
N PRO A 13 -5.31 -24.37 29.41
CA PRO A 13 -6.09 -24.72 28.23
C PRO A 13 -5.69 -23.88 27.00
N SER A 14 -5.92 -24.41 25.80
CA SER A 14 -5.65 -23.74 24.52
C SER A 14 -6.28 -22.35 24.45
N GLU A 15 -7.49 -22.20 24.96
CA GLU A 15 -8.27 -20.97 24.91
C GLU A 15 -7.59 -19.85 25.71
N ILE A 16 -7.03 -20.20 26.88
CA ILE A 16 -6.32 -19.24 27.75
C ILE A 16 -4.97 -18.88 27.15
N ARG A 17 -4.22 -19.87 26.64
CA ARG A 17 -2.95 -19.61 25.94
C ARG A 17 -3.16 -18.67 24.76
N LEU A 18 -4.18 -18.92 23.94
CA LEU A 18 -4.54 -18.08 22.81
C LEU A 18 -4.80 -16.63 23.24
N LEU A 19 -5.59 -16.39 24.29
CA LEU A 19 -5.82 -15.03 24.79
C LEU A 19 -4.51 -14.34 25.21
N ILE A 20 -3.60 -15.06 25.86
CA ILE A 20 -2.28 -14.52 26.25
C ILE A 20 -1.47 -14.14 25.00
N TRP A 21 -1.41 -15.03 24.00
CA TRP A 21 -0.70 -14.79 22.76
C TRP A 21 -1.29 -13.60 21.99
N GLU A 22 -2.62 -13.49 21.93
CA GLU A 22 -3.32 -12.37 21.27
C GLU A 22 -2.95 -11.03 21.89
N GLU A 23 -3.00 -10.91 23.22
CA GLU A 23 -2.66 -9.67 23.90
C GLU A 23 -1.19 -9.28 23.71
N LEU A 24 -0.27 -10.26 23.73
CA LEU A 24 1.14 -10.00 23.47
C LEU A 24 1.38 -9.52 22.03
N VAL A 25 0.72 -10.15 21.05
CA VAL A 25 0.85 -9.77 19.63
C VAL A 25 0.24 -8.39 19.38
N LYS A 26 -0.93 -8.08 19.95
CA LYS A 26 -1.55 -6.74 19.87
C LYS A 26 -0.64 -5.66 20.47
N GLY A 27 0.05 -5.97 21.57
CA GLY A 27 1.03 -5.10 22.19
C GLY A 27 2.35 -4.96 21.43
N GLY A 28 2.53 -5.66 20.30
CA GLY A 28 3.75 -5.63 19.49
C GLY A 28 4.88 -6.55 19.98
N TYR A 29 4.62 -7.42 20.96
CA TYR A 29 5.61 -8.32 21.55
C TYR A 29 5.82 -9.60 20.73
N LEU A 30 6.09 -9.46 19.43
CA LEU A 30 6.23 -10.60 18.49
C LEU A 30 7.43 -11.51 18.79
N ALA A 31 8.39 -11.06 19.59
CA ALA A 31 9.55 -11.85 20.00
C ALA A 31 9.17 -13.16 20.70
N ILE A 32 8.02 -13.20 21.39
CA ILE A 32 7.53 -14.42 22.05
C ILE A 32 7.30 -15.57 21.07
N LEU A 33 6.86 -15.27 19.84
CA LEU A 33 6.59 -16.25 18.80
C LEU A 33 7.87 -16.95 18.31
N ARG A 34 9.04 -16.37 18.58
CA ARG A 34 10.35 -16.94 18.22
C ARG A 34 10.91 -17.87 19.28
N THR A 35 10.28 -17.96 20.46
CA THR A 35 10.77 -18.75 21.60
C THR A 35 10.42 -20.24 21.50
N SER A 36 9.36 -20.58 20.75
CA SER A 36 8.93 -21.96 20.53
C SER A 36 8.08 -22.07 19.26
N GLN A 37 8.34 -23.09 18.44
CA GLN A 37 7.50 -23.41 17.28
C GLN A 37 6.06 -23.71 17.70
N ALA A 38 5.84 -24.34 18.86
CA ALA A 38 4.49 -24.63 19.32
C ALA A 38 3.71 -23.35 19.66
N ILE A 39 4.37 -22.34 20.25
CA ILE A 39 3.75 -21.03 20.51
C ILE A 39 3.40 -20.34 19.18
N TYR A 40 4.32 -20.35 18.22
CA TYR A 40 4.06 -19.82 16.89
C TYR A 40 2.84 -20.50 16.24
N HIS A 41 2.81 -21.83 16.21
CA HIS A 41 1.70 -22.59 15.62
C HIS A 41 0.38 -22.43 16.37
N ASP A 42 0.40 -22.21 17.70
CA ASP A 42 -0.80 -21.98 18.52
C ASP A 42 -1.58 -20.74 18.02
N ILE A 43 -0.89 -19.68 17.56
CA ILE A 43 -1.52 -18.41 17.14
C ILE A 43 -1.46 -18.13 15.63
N ALA A 44 -0.63 -18.86 14.87
CA ALA A 44 -0.38 -18.58 13.44
C ALA A 44 -1.68 -18.44 12.61
N ASP A 45 -2.66 -19.32 12.82
CA ASP A 45 -3.94 -19.30 12.10
C ASP A 45 -4.78 -18.04 12.36
N ARG A 46 -4.59 -17.39 13.53
CA ARG A 46 -5.25 -16.11 13.85
C ARG A 46 -4.41 -14.93 13.40
N LEU A 47 -3.09 -15.04 13.52
CA LEU A 47 -2.13 -14.01 13.13
C LEU A 47 -2.15 -13.76 11.63
N TYR A 48 -2.19 -14.82 10.82
CA TYR A 48 -2.11 -14.75 9.36
C TYR A 48 -3.46 -15.03 8.68
N ASP A 49 -4.57 -14.64 9.30
CA ASP A 49 -5.90 -14.81 8.69
C ASP A 49 -6.10 -13.86 7.50
N THR A 50 -6.82 -12.76 7.73
CA THR A 50 -7.12 -11.75 6.71
C THR A 50 -6.63 -10.40 7.22
N PHE A 51 -5.81 -9.74 6.41
CA PHE A 51 -5.41 -8.35 6.67
C PHE A 51 -6.29 -7.44 5.82
N ASP A 52 -7.24 -6.80 6.50
CA ASP A 52 -8.05 -5.72 5.96
C ASP A 52 -7.22 -4.42 6.04
N ILE A 53 -6.68 -3.96 4.91
CA ILE A 53 -5.89 -2.73 4.79
C ILE A 53 -6.82 -1.61 4.34
N HIS A 54 -6.98 -0.56 5.13
CA HIS A 54 -7.84 0.58 4.81
C HIS A 54 -7.01 1.77 4.35
N LEU A 55 -7.31 2.27 3.15
CA LEU A 55 -6.69 3.44 2.53
C LEU A 55 -7.76 4.53 2.34
N THR A 56 -7.97 5.35 3.38
CA THR A 56 -8.95 6.43 3.35
C THR A 56 -8.40 7.66 2.62
N THR A 57 -9.29 8.54 2.21
CA THR A 57 -8.99 9.76 1.43
C THR A 57 -8.83 11.00 2.28
N LEU A 58 -9.00 10.89 3.60
CA LEU A 58 -8.86 12.00 4.54
C LEU A 58 -7.43 12.05 5.09
N LEU A 59 -6.89 13.26 5.24
CA LEU A 59 -5.55 13.45 5.79
C LEU A 59 -5.53 13.25 7.31
N GLU A 60 -6.64 13.57 7.98
CA GLU A 60 -6.79 13.44 9.43
C GLU A 60 -6.94 11.97 9.88
N ASP A 61 -7.28 11.07 8.96
CA ASP A 61 -7.42 9.65 9.22
C ASP A 61 -6.06 8.93 9.32
N PRO A 62 -6.02 7.72 9.90
CA PRO A 62 -4.88 6.83 9.79
C PRO A 62 -4.32 6.77 8.36
N TRP A 63 -2.99 6.94 8.23
CA TRP A 63 -2.37 6.93 6.91
C TRP A 63 -2.56 5.57 6.22
N ILE A 64 -2.20 4.49 6.91
CA ILE A 64 -2.61 3.13 6.56
C ILE A 64 -3.06 2.44 7.85
N GLU A 65 -4.27 1.88 7.84
CA GLU A 65 -4.77 1.03 8.93
C GLU A 65 -4.82 -0.42 8.46
N ILE A 66 -4.26 -1.33 9.24
CA ILE A 66 -4.31 -2.78 9.00
C ILE A 66 -5.11 -3.42 10.12
N ARG A 67 -6.20 -4.10 9.79
CA ARG A 67 -7.03 -4.84 10.74
C ARG A 67 -6.92 -6.34 10.49
N CYS A 68 -6.76 -7.10 11.55
CA CYS A 68 -6.86 -8.56 11.53
C CYS A 68 -8.00 -9.00 12.45
N LYS A 69 -9.12 -9.43 11.85
CA LYS A 69 -10.38 -9.72 12.58
C LYS A 69 -10.23 -10.87 13.57
N ARG A 70 -9.62 -11.99 13.15
CA ARG A 70 -9.46 -13.17 14.03
C ARG A 70 -8.49 -12.92 15.18
N LEU A 71 -7.46 -12.12 14.96
CA LEU A 71 -6.54 -11.67 16.01
C LEU A 71 -7.12 -10.55 16.89
N ARG A 72 -8.17 -9.87 16.42
CA ARG A 72 -8.75 -8.67 17.05
C ARG A 72 -7.71 -7.56 17.24
N ALA A 73 -6.81 -7.41 16.26
CA ALA A 73 -5.77 -6.39 16.25
C ALA A 73 -6.04 -5.35 15.17
N SER A 74 -5.70 -4.09 15.48
CA SER A 74 -5.58 -3.01 14.51
C SER A 74 -4.22 -2.34 14.68
N TRP A 75 -3.53 -2.14 13.57
CA TRP A 75 -2.25 -1.44 13.51
C TRP A 75 -2.41 -0.22 12.63
N VAL A 76 -2.05 0.94 13.18
CA VAL A 76 -2.00 2.21 12.44
C VAL A 76 -0.55 2.55 12.14
N ILE A 77 -0.31 2.82 10.87
CA ILE A 77 0.98 3.26 10.35
C ILE A 77 0.83 4.73 10.01
N GLY A 78 1.66 5.60 10.59
CA GLY A 78 1.71 7.01 10.22
C GLY A 78 2.48 7.24 8.91
N ARG A 79 2.28 8.40 8.29
CA ARG A 79 2.96 8.81 7.05
C ARG A 79 4.50 8.78 7.18
N GLN A 80 5.06 8.90 8.37
CA GLN A 80 6.52 8.90 8.60
C GLN A 80 7.02 7.69 9.42
N ASP A 81 6.18 6.67 9.64
CA ASP A 81 6.51 5.52 10.49
C ASP A 81 7.38 4.47 9.74
N PHE A 82 8.59 4.85 9.31
CA PHE A 82 9.46 4.00 8.47
C PHE A 82 9.78 2.63 9.10
N LEU A 83 9.95 2.57 10.42
CA LEU A 83 10.22 1.33 11.13
C LEU A 83 9.05 0.34 10.99
N LYS A 84 7.81 0.80 11.19
CA LYS A 84 6.61 -0.05 11.01
C LYS A 84 6.45 -0.51 9.56
N PHE A 85 6.77 0.36 8.59
CA PHE A 85 6.77 -0.03 7.18
C PHE A 85 7.79 -1.15 6.89
N SER A 86 9.00 -1.03 7.43
CA SER A 86 10.04 -2.05 7.30
C SER A 86 9.63 -3.37 7.95
N ASP A 87 9.03 -3.33 9.14
CA ASP A 87 8.56 -4.53 9.83
C ASP A 87 7.42 -5.23 9.07
N LEU A 88 6.51 -4.46 8.47
CA LEU A 88 5.40 -5.00 7.70
C LEU A 88 5.83 -5.56 6.34
N ALA A 89 6.83 -4.98 5.69
CA ALA A 89 7.42 -5.54 4.48
C ALA A 89 7.98 -6.97 4.69
N ARG A 90 8.22 -7.37 5.94
CA ARG A 90 8.73 -8.71 6.32
C ARG A 90 7.63 -9.71 6.69
N VAL A 91 6.36 -9.31 6.61
CA VAL A 91 5.24 -10.22 6.84
C VAL A 91 5.26 -11.30 5.75
N PRO A 92 5.06 -12.59 6.12
CA PRO A 92 4.91 -13.67 5.15
C PRO A 92 3.55 -13.56 4.44
N TYR A 93 3.48 -12.70 3.42
CA TYR A 93 2.24 -12.41 2.68
C TYR A 93 1.69 -13.61 1.91
N ASP A 94 2.48 -14.67 1.73
CA ASP A 94 2.04 -15.97 1.22
C ASP A 94 1.05 -16.69 2.17
N LYS A 95 1.13 -16.37 3.47
CA LYS A 95 0.25 -16.95 4.50
C LYS A 95 -1.00 -16.12 4.74
N VAL A 96 -1.04 -14.88 4.26
CA VAL A 96 -2.08 -13.89 4.59
C VAL A 96 -3.01 -13.68 3.40
N LYS A 97 -4.31 -13.58 3.67
CA LYS A 97 -5.26 -13.03 2.68
C LYS A 97 -5.28 -11.52 2.78
N LEU A 98 -4.86 -10.82 1.73
CA LEU A 98 -4.91 -9.35 1.70
C LEU A 98 -6.24 -8.86 1.14
N VAL A 99 -6.89 -7.97 1.87
CA VAL A 99 -8.06 -7.22 1.41
C VAL A 99 -7.76 -5.73 1.53
N VAL A 100 -7.53 -5.06 0.41
CA VAL A 100 -7.23 -3.62 0.37
C VAL A 100 -8.51 -2.85 0.09
N HIS A 101 -8.97 -2.09 1.07
CA HIS A 101 -10.13 -1.22 0.98
C HIS A 101 -9.67 0.17 0.54
N ILE A 102 -10.02 0.54 -0.69
CA ILE A 102 -9.70 1.84 -1.29
C ILE A 102 -10.99 2.65 -1.31
N TYR A 103 -10.99 3.79 -0.64
CA TYR A 103 -12.17 4.64 -0.54
C TYR A 103 -12.21 5.65 -1.68
N ALA A 104 -13.40 5.89 -2.23
CA ALA A 104 -13.60 6.83 -3.33
C ALA A 104 -13.13 8.24 -2.92
N PRO A 105 -12.28 8.90 -3.73
CA PRO A 105 -11.98 10.31 -3.54
C PRO A 105 -13.17 11.17 -3.94
N ASP A 106 -13.33 12.30 -3.26
CA ASP A 106 -14.28 13.34 -3.66
C ASP A 106 -13.85 13.93 -5.01
N PRO A 107 -14.68 13.86 -6.08
CA PRO A 107 -14.36 14.43 -7.39
C PRO A 107 -14.05 15.93 -7.35
N ASP A 108 -14.57 16.66 -6.35
CA ASP A 108 -14.35 18.09 -6.19
C ASP A 108 -13.11 18.44 -5.33
N ASP A 109 -12.42 17.43 -4.76
CA ASP A 109 -11.18 17.59 -3.98
C ASP A 109 -10.06 16.70 -4.51
N CYS A 110 -9.37 17.18 -5.54
CA CYS A 110 -8.25 16.47 -6.15
C CYS A 110 -7.06 16.20 -5.23
N GLY A 111 -6.97 16.87 -4.08
CA GLY A 111 -6.03 16.50 -3.03
C GLY A 111 -6.27 15.10 -2.46
N GLN A 112 -7.52 14.64 -2.42
CA GLN A 112 -7.88 13.30 -1.93
C GLN A 112 -7.30 12.20 -2.83
N PHE A 113 -7.37 12.38 -4.15
CA PHE A 113 -6.80 11.42 -5.09
C PHE A 113 -5.26 11.40 -4.98
N ILE A 114 -4.61 12.55 -4.88
CA ILE A 114 -3.14 12.65 -4.70
C ILE A 114 -2.70 11.90 -3.45
N LEU A 115 -3.39 12.15 -2.34
CA LEU A 115 -3.18 11.47 -1.06
C LEU A 115 -3.34 9.95 -1.21
N LEU A 116 -4.39 9.52 -1.90
CA LEU A 116 -4.67 8.11 -2.14
C LEU A 116 -3.59 7.45 -3.00
N TRP A 117 -3.12 8.12 -4.06
CA TRP A 117 -2.01 7.66 -4.88
C TRP A 117 -0.74 7.45 -4.05
N GLU A 118 -0.40 8.38 -3.16
CA GLU A 118 0.77 8.25 -2.28
C GLU A 118 0.63 7.04 -1.34
N LYS A 119 -0.54 6.87 -0.71
CA LYS A 119 -0.85 5.73 0.17
C LYS A 119 -0.71 4.40 -0.58
N ILE A 120 -1.30 4.28 -1.77
CA ILE A 120 -1.28 3.07 -2.59
C ILE A 120 0.12 2.77 -3.11
N SER A 121 0.83 3.78 -3.61
CA SER A 121 2.19 3.63 -4.10
C SER A 121 3.12 3.14 -3.00
N ARG A 122 2.96 3.66 -1.78
CA ARG A 122 3.73 3.21 -0.63
C ARG A 122 3.38 1.80 -0.18
N LEU A 123 2.10 1.44 -0.17
CA LEU A 123 1.65 0.08 0.11
C LEU A 123 2.24 -0.90 -0.91
N THR A 124 2.15 -0.57 -2.20
CA THR A 124 2.70 -1.37 -3.30
C THR A 124 4.20 -1.59 -3.10
N ARG A 125 4.98 -0.53 -2.83
CA ARG A 125 6.43 -0.64 -2.59
C ARG A 125 6.76 -1.56 -1.41
N MET A 126 5.96 -1.51 -0.33
CA MET A 126 6.11 -2.41 0.81
C MET A 126 5.87 -3.88 0.43
N LEU A 127 4.93 -4.15 -0.50
CA LEU A 127 4.63 -5.49 -0.99
C LEU A 127 5.62 -5.99 -2.06
N CYS A 128 6.20 -5.09 -2.86
CA CYS A 128 7.21 -5.39 -3.90
C CYS A 128 8.60 -5.72 -3.33
N HIS A 129 8.81 -5.71 -2.02
CA HIS A 129 10.12 -5.87 -1.38
C HIS A 129 10.78 -7.26 -1.58
N ALA A 130 10.22 -8.09 -2.46
CA ALA A 130 10.79 -9.33 -2.94
C ALA A 130 11.67 -9.20 -4.22
N ASP A 131 11.81 -8.02 -4.87
CA ASP A 131 12.72 -7.94 -6.04
C ASP A 131 13.39 -6.60 -6.40
N ASP A 132 13.16 -5.48 -5.68
CA ASP A 132 13.65 -4.17 -6.13
C ASP A 132 14.98 -3.71 -5.49
N SER A 133 16.08 -4.35 -5.88
CA SER A 133 17.44 -3.98 -5.41
C SER A 133 18.14 -2.86 -6.20
N ARG A 134 17.55 -2.29 -7.26
CA ARG A 134 18.35 -1.47 -8.21
C ARG A 134 17.99 0.01 -8.39
N ASN A 135 16.82 0.51 -8.03
CA ASN A 135 16.48 1.92 -8.37
C ASN A 135 15.95 2.82 -7.25
N TYR A 136 15.60 2.31 -6.08
CA TYR A 136 14.96 3.12 -5.02
C TYR A 136 15.90 3.88 -4.07
N ASN A 137 17.21 3.83 -4.32
CA ASN A 137 18.22 4.52 -3.51
C ASN A 137 18.12 6.07 -3.63
N ILE A 138 17.46 6.58 -4.67
CA ILE A 138 17.48 8.01 -5.03
C ILE A 138 16.46 8.83 -4.21
N TYR A 139 15.25 8.30 -3.97
CA TYR A 139 14.21 9.01 -3.21
C TYR A 139 14.60 9.21 -1.73
N TRP A 140 15.11 8.15 -1.10
CA TRP A 140 15.50 8.18 0.32
C TRP A 140 16.79 8.96 0.58
N ARG A 141 17.76 8.93 -0.35
CA ARG A 141 18.95 9.80 -0.29
C ARG A 141 18.58 11.28 -0.33
N ARG A 142 17.57 11.67 -1.12
CA ARG A 142 17.18 13.08 -1.27
C ARG A 142 16.49 13.64 -0.02
N LEU A 143 15.84 12.77 0.77
CA LEU A 143 15.22 13.09 2.05
C LEU A 143 16.15 12.87 3.27
N GLY A 144 17.39 12.43 3.06
CA GLY A 144 18.39 12.28 4.13
C GLY A 144 18.26 11.02 4.99
N TYR A 145 17.51 10.01 4.53
CA TYR A 145 17.29 8.76 5.27
C TYR A 145 18.20 7.64 4.76
N GLU A 146 18.75 6.83 5.68
CA GLU A 146 19.61 5.69 5.35
C GLU A 146 18.84 4.61 4.56
N PRO A 147 19.53 3.86 3.68
CA PRO A 147 18.92 2.75 2.94
C PRO A 147 18.31 1.70 3.87
N LEU A 148 17.11 1.23 3.54
CA LEU A 148 16.55 0.02 4.14
C LEU A 148 17.52 -1.15 3.93
N ARG A 149 17.83 -1.89 5.00
CA ARG A 149 18.70 -3.07 4.92
C ARG A 149 18.11 -4.09 3.95
N HIS A 150 18.93 -4.56 3.01
CA HIS A 150 18.59 -5.63 2.08
C HIS A 150 18.03 -6.85 2.86
N CYS A 151 16.79 -7.22 2.58
CA CYS A 151 16.29 -8.55 2.90
C CYS A 151 16.46 -9.42 1.66
N GLU A 152 17.02 -10.61 1.83
CA GLU A 152 17.05 -11.60 0.76
C GLU A 152 15.62 -12.05 0.48
N PRO A 153 15.14 -11.95 -0.77
CA PRO A 153 13.82 -12.42 -1.11
C PRO A 153 13.73 -13.94 -0.96
N SER A 154 12.72 -14.40 -0.23
CA SER A 154 12.35 -15.82 -0.24
C SER A 154 11.82 -16.18 -1.63
N PRO A 155 12.35 -17.23 -2.29
CA PRO A 155 12.08 -17.50 -3.70
C PRO A 155 10.65 -17.98 -4.04
N GLU A 156 9.74 -18.16 -3.08
CA GLU A 156 8.46 -18.86 -3.31
C GLU A 156 7.20 -18.16 -2.76
N THR A 157 7.30 -16.92 -2.28
CA THR A 157 6.14 -16.27 -1.63
C THR A 157 5.22 -15.62 -2.66
N PHE A 158 4.00 -16.16 -2.79
CA PHE A 158 2.97 -15.60 -3.66
C PHE A 158 1.89 -14.84 -2.90
N ILE A 159 1.60 -13.61 -3.31
CA ILE A 159 0.58 -12.76 -2.72
C ILE A 159 -0.82 -13.16 -3.24
N SER A 160 -1.80 -13.21 -2.35
CA SER A 160 -3.23 -13.27 -2.71
C SER A 160 -3.95 -12.02 -2.20
N MET A 161 -4.47 -11.21 -3.13
CA MET A 161 -5.03 -9.89 -2.86
C MET A 161 -6.42 -9.70 -3.46
N VAL A 162 -7.28 -9.01 -2.71
CA VAL A 162 -8.55 -8.45 -3.19
C VAL A 162 -8.58 -6.96 -2.92
N ILE A 163 -8.79 -6.15 -3.94
CA ILE A 163 -9.09 -4.72 -3.81
C ILE A 163 -10.60 -4.55 -3.72
N ARG A 164 -11.05 -3.78 -2.73
CA ARG A 164 -12.44 -3.37 -2.56
C ARG A 164 -12.53 -1.87 -2.78
N LEU A 165 -13.27 -1.47 -3.80
CA LEU A 165 -13.57 -0.08 -4.11
C LEU A 165 -14.77 0.34 -3.26
N ARG A 166 -14.53 1.17 -2.23
CA ARG A 166 -15.49 1.48 -1.16
C ARG A 166 -16.17 2.82 -1.37
N LYS A 167 -17.49 2.84 -1.14
CA LYS A 167 -18.25 4.06 -0.84
C LYS A 167 -18.02 4.51 0.59
N HIS A 168 -17.89 5.80 0.83
CA HIS A 168 -17.80 6.35 2.18
C HIS A 168 -18.29 7.79 2.29
N ASN A 169 -19.01 8.08 3.38
CA ASN A 169 -19.58 9.41 3.67
C ASN A 169 -20.39 10.03 2.52
N GLY A 170 -21.08 9.20 1.74
CA GLY A 170 -21.87 9.64 0.58
C GLY A 170 -21.08 9.78 -0.72
N VAL A 171 -19.75 9.72 -0.67
CA VAL A 171 -18.87 9.71 -1.85
C VAL A 171 -18.67 8.29 -2.33
N ASP A 172 -18.84 8.07 -3.63
CA ASP A 172 -18.70 6.78 -4.31
C ASP A 172 -17.87 6.94 -5.59
N TRP A 173 -17.45 5.83 -6.18
CA TRP A 173 -16.72 5.78 -7.45
C TRP A 173 -17.62 6.03 -8.67
N VAL A 174 -18.92 6.18 -8.43
CA VAL A 174 -19.94 6.52 -9.40
C VAL A 174 -20.78 7.66 -8.84
N ASN A 175 -21.12 8.61 -9.70
CA ASN A 175 -22.05 9.69 -9.40
C ASN A 175 -23.02 9.84 -10.58
N ASP A 176 -24.31 9.86 -10.30
CA ASP A 176 -25.38 9.94 -11.31
C ASP A 176 -25.23 8.91 -12.46
N GLY A 177 -24.87 7.66 -12.12
CA GLY A 177 -24.65 6.58 -13.09
C GLY A 177 -23.42 6.75 -13.98
N GLN A 178 -22.52 7.69 -13.68
CA GLN A 178 -21.24 7.88 -14.37
C GLN A 178 -20.09 7.64 -13.40
N VAL A 179 -19.07 6.91 -13.85
CA VAL A 179 -17.84 6.70 -13.08
C VAL A 179 -17.10 8.04 -12.86
N THR A 180 -16.60 8.23 -11.64
CA THR A 180 -15.98 9.50 -11.25
C THR A 180 -14.57 9.65 -11.83
N SER A 181 -14.21 10.91 -12.07
CA SER A 181 -12.88 11.30 -12.50
C SER A 181 -12.50 12.61 -11.82
N THR A 182 -11.37 12.58 -11.11
CA THR A 182 -10.81 13.72 -10.40
C THR A 182 -9.80 14.46 -11.28
N PHE A 183 -9.22 13.79 -12.29
CA PHE A 183 -8.23 14.35 -13.22
C PHE A 183 -8.68 14.21 -14.67
N CYS A 184 -9.51 15.15 -15.13
CA CYS A 184 -10.13 15.10 -16.45
C CYS A 184 -9.18 15.28 -17.65
N THR A 185 -7.91 15.68 -17.45
CA THR A 185 -7.09 16.19 -18.58
C THR A 185 -5.87 15.35 -18.97
N GLU A 186 -5.38 14.42 -18.13
CA GLU A 186 -4.15 13.65 -18.44
C GLU A 186 -4.20 12.17 -18.01
N GLY A 187 -5.40 11.63 -17.73
CA GLY A 187 -5.69 10.32 -17.13
C GLY A 187 -6.08 9.17 -18.07
N LEU A 188 -6.17 7.94 -17.54
CA LEU A 188 -6.88 6.77 -18.08
C LEU A 188 -8.42 6.94 -18.05
N GLY A 189 -8.91 8.19 -17.95
CA GLY A 189 -10.32 8.53 -17.84
C GLY A 189 -10.86 8.50 -16.42
N TYR A 190 -10.71 7.38 -15.69
CA TYR A 190 -11.43 7.16 -14.42
C TYR A 190 -10.52 6.91 -13.22
N ASP A 191 -10.92 7.43 -12.06
CA ASP A 191 -10.10 7.37 -10.84
C ASP A 191 -9.83 5.93 -10.40
N PHE A 192 -10.83 5.04 -10.54
CA PHE A 192 -10.69 3.64 -10.14
C PHE A 192 -9.68 2.86 -11.02
N ASN A 193 -9.43 3.30 -12.26
CA ASN A 193 -8.38 2.75 -13.11
C ASN A 193 -7.00 3.25 -12.67
N GLU A 194 -6.90 4.55 -12.38
CA GLU A 194 -5.64 5.18 -11.97
C GLU A 194 -5.14 4.62 -10.63
N VAL A 195 -6.00 4.40 -9.64
CA VAL A 195 -5.60 3.81 -8.34
C VAL A 195 -5.07 2.38 -8.45
N LEU A 196 -5.29 1.69 -9.58
CA LEU A 196 -4.74 0.36 -9.84
C LEU A 196 -3.32 0.39 -10.41
N LEU A 197 -2.90 1.52 -10.98
CA LEU A 197 -1.61 1.63 -11.66
C LEU A 197 -0.42 1.26 -10.77
N PRO A 198 -0.32 1.70 -9.51
CA PRO A 198 0.83 1.32 -8.70
C PRO A 198 0.90 -0.20 -8.50
N PHE A 199 -0.24 -0.88 -8.33
CA PHE A 199 -0.29 -2.34 -8.16
C PHE A 199 0.22 -3.12 -9.37
N CYS A 200 0.31 -2.52 -10.55
CA CYS A 200 0.93 -3.14 -11.72
C CYS A 200 2.40 -3.50 -11.45
N ARG A 201 3.08 -2.85 -10.50
CA ARG A 201 4.46 -3.18 -10.09
C ARG A 201 4.58 -4.42 -9.23
N LEU A 202 3.47 -4.96 -8.73
CA LEU A 202 3.52 -6.16 -7.90
C LEU A 202 4.05 -7.33 -8.73
N SER A 203 4.95 -8.10 -8.14
CA SER A 203 5.42 -9.39 -8.65
C SER A 203 4.94 -10.50 -7.72
N ARG A 204 5.00 -11.75 -8.20
CA ARG A 204 4.64 -12.94 -7.42
C ARG A 204 3.21 -12.88 -6.89
N VAL A 205 2.26 -12.44 -7.71
CA VAL A 205 0.84 -12.39 -7.32
C VAL A 205 0.12 -13.62 -7.85
N ARG A 206 -0.30 -14.51 -6.95
CA ARG A 206 -1.06 -15.71 -7.33
C ARG A 206 -2.53 -15.41 -7.64
N ARG A 207 -3.11 -14.44 -6.95
CA ARG A 207 -4.51 -14.06 -7.12
C ARG A 207 -4.67 -12.57 -6.90
N PHE A 208 -5.25 -11.91 -7.88
CA PHE A 208 -5.62 -10.50 -7.83
C PHE A 208 -7.07 -10.36 -8.27
N ARG A 209 -7.87 -9.61 -7.51
CA ARG A 209 -9.26 -9.30 -7.84
C ARG A 209 -9.59 -7.90 -7.39
N VAL A 210 -10.44 -7.23 -8.15
CA VAL A 210 -11.03 -5.95 -7.78
C VAL A 210 -12.54 -6.14 -7.70
N ILE A 211 -13.16 -5.67 -6.63
CA ILE A 211 -14.62 -5.74 -6.45
C ILE A 211 -15.18 -4.38 -6.04
N PRO A 212 -16.30 -3.94 -6.62
CA PRO A 212 -17.02 -2.76 -6.17
C PRO A 212 -17.79 -3.05 -4.87
N ASP A 213 -18.06 -2.01 -4.08
CA ASP A 213 -18.92 -2.10 -2.89
C ASP A 213 -20.40 -1.92 -3.22
N THR A 214 -20.73 -1.33 -4.38
CA THR A 214 -22.09 -1.05 -4.83
C THR A 214 -22.42 -1.73 -6.15
N GLU A 215 -23.68 -2.15 -6.31
CA GLU A 215 -24.20 -2.72 -7.56
C GLU A 215 -24.20 -1.68 -8.69
N GLU A 216 -24.53 -0.43 -8.36
CA GLU A 216 -24.46 0.70 -9.30
C GLU A 216 -23.07 0.84 -9.94
N MET A 217 -21.99 0.72 -9.15
CA MET A 217 -20.63 0.71 -9.70
C MET A 217 -20.35 -0.54 -10.54
N ALA A 218 -20.85 -1.70 -10.13
CA ALA A 218 -20.69 -2.93 -10.88
C ALA A 218 -21.29 -2.81 -12.29
N GLU A 219 -22.41 -2.10 -12.44
CA GLU A 219 -23.11 -1.91 -13.71
C GLU A 219 -22.57 -0.73 -14.54
N ALA A 220 -22.19 0.38 -13.90
CA ALA A 220 -21.78 1.60 -14.61
C ALA A 220 -20.34 1.57 -15.12
N ALA A 221 -19.44 0.83 -14.46
CA ALA A 221 -18.03 0.81 -14.81
C ALA A 221 -17.72 -0.09 -16.00
N ASP A 222 -16.86 0.39 -16.90
CA ASP A 222 -16.16 -0.49 -17.86
C ASP A 222 -15.01 -1.21 -17.14
N TRP A 223 -15.18 -2.51 -16.91
CA TRP A 223 -14.22 -3.35 -16.22
C TRP A 223 -13.07 -3.85 -17.11
N GLY A 224 -13.04 -3.50 -18.41
CA GLY A 224 -12.00 -3.93 -19.35
C GLY A 224 -10.59 -3.61 -18.85
N PHE A 225 -10.33 -2.37 -18.44
CA PHE A 225 -9.02 -1.98 -17.92
C PHE A 225 -8.64 -2.81 -16.68
N VAL A 226 -9.58 -2.99 -15.74
CA VAL A 226 -9.38 -3.72 -14.48
C VAL A 226 -9.09 -5.20 -14.73
N ASN A 227 -9.82 -5.82 -15.67
CA ASN A 227 -9.64 -7.21 -16.06
C ASN A 227 -8.25 -7.43 -16.66
N TYR A 228 -7.83 -6.52 -17.56
CA TYR A 228 -6.50 -6.57 -18.16
C TYR A 228 -5.41 -6.34 -17.11
N ALA A 229 -5.54 -5.30 -16.26
CA ALA A 229 -4.61 -5.02 -15.17
C ALA A 229 -4.44 -6.23 -14.24
N SER A 230 -5.54 -6.90 -13.90
CA SER A 230 -5.53 -8.09 -13.05
C SER A 230 -4.75 -9.24 -13.71
N ALA A 231 -4.96 -9.47 -15.01
CA ALA A 231 -4.23 -10.48 -15.77
C ALA A 231 -2.74 -10.14 -15.84
N PHE A 232 -2.41 -8.89 -16.15
CA PHE A 232 -1.05 -8.35 -16.22
C PHE A 232 -0.29 -8.50 -14.89
N ILE A 233 -0.93 -8.21 -13.76
CA ILE A 233 -0.33 -8.37 -12.43
C ILE A 233 -0.05 -9.86 -12.14
N MET A 234 -1.00 -10.75 -12.45
CA MET A 234 -0.85 -12.19 -12.20
C MET A 234 0.16 -12.87 -13.13
N SER A 235 0.41 -12.32 -14.32
CA SER A 235 1.44 -12.80 -15.26
C SER A 235 2.82 -12.16 -15.03
N GLU A 236 2.96 -11.34 -13.99
CA GLU A 236 4.18 -10.56 -13.73
C GLU A 236 4.57 -9.66 -14.91
N GLY A 237 3.60 -9.13 -15.65
CA GLY A 237 3.83 -8.43 -16.91
C GLY A 237 4.71 -7.19 -16.80
N PHE A 238 4.82 -6.61 -15.60
CA PHE A 238 5.71 -5.47 -15.32
C PHE A 238 7.19 -5.87 -15.34
N VAL A 239 7.50 -7.13 -14.99
CA VAL A 239 8.86 -7.66 -14.93
C VAL A 239 9.21 -8.42 -16.21
N THR A 240 8.25 -9.12 -16.80
CA THR A 240 8.46 -10.02 -17.94
C THR A 240 8.12 -9.34 -19.26
N SER A 241 6.84 -9.27 -19.60
CA SER A 241 6.31 -8.65 -20.81
C SER A 241 4.79 -8.50 -20.71
N ASN A 242 4.24 -7.58 -21.50
CA ASN A 242 2.80 -7.41 -21.67
C ASN A 242 2.17 -8.51 -22.55
N ASP A 243 2.32 -9.76 -22.12
CA ASP A 243 1.79 -10.94 -22.80
C ASP A 243 0.83 -11.68 -21.87
N THR A 244 -0.43 -11.23 -21.89
CA THR A 244 -1.51 -11.79 -21.10
C THR A 244 -2.44 -12.59 -22.00
N PHE A 245 -3.32 -13.41 -21.43
CA PHE A 245 -4.32 -14.13 -22.22
C PHE A 245 -5.30 -13.22 -22.97
N TYR A 246 -5.36 -11.91 -22.62
CA TYR A 246 -6.15 -10.90 -23.33
C TYR A 246 -5.36 -10.16 -24.42
N SER A 247 -4.04 -10.33 -24.52
CA SER A 247 -3.21 -9.54 -25.43
C SER A 247 -3.59 -9.74 -26.91
N ASP A 248 -4.08 -10.92 -27.27
CA ASP A 248 -4.55 -11.26 -28.62
C ASP A 248 -6.03 -10.92 -28.86
N ASP A 249 -6.78 -10.56 -27.82
CA ASP A 249 -8.20 -10.25 -27.92
C ASP A 249 -8.42 -8.86 -28.55
N PRO A 250 -9.11 -8.76 -29.70
CA PRO A 250 -9.39 -7.47 -30.34
C PRO A 250 -10.12 -6.46 -29.44
N GLU A 251 -10.92 -6.92 -28.47
CA GLU A 251 -11.63 -6.06 -27.52
C GLU A 251 -10.67 -5.29 -26.60
N TYR A 252 -9.53 -5.90 -26.27
CA TYR A 252 -8.53 -5.32 -25.38
C TYR A 252 -7.41 -4.59 -26.10
N ARG A 253 -7.43 -4.49 -27.43
CA ARG A 253 -6.31 -3.96 -28.23
C ARG A 253 -5.82 -2.58 -27.76
N ASP A 254 -6.71 -1.66 -27.47
CA ASP A 254 -6.34 -0.30 -27.04
C ASP A 254 -5.85 -0.27 -25.59
N ILE A 255 -6.41 -1.13 -24.73
CA ILE A 255 -5.93 -1.34 -23.36
C ILE A 255 -4.52 -1.96 -23.38
N ALA A 256 -4.30 -3.01 -24.18
CA ALA A 256 -3.01 -3.67 -24.33
C ALA A 256 -1.90 -2.68 -24.72
N ARG A 257 -2.16 -1.77 -25.66
CA ARG A 257 -1.21 -0.70 -26.04
C ARG A 257 -0.84 0.23 -24.88
N THR A 258 -1.78 0.48 -23.97
CA THR A 258 -1.51 1.28 -22.78
C THR A 258 -0.58 0.53 -21.83
N PHE A 259 -0.75 -0.80 -21.72
CA PHE A 259 0.11 -1.65 -20.90
C PHE A 259 1.53 -1.84 -21.47
N ASP A 260 1.72 -1.69 -22.78
CA ASP A 260 3.07 -1.66 -23.39
C ASP A 260 3.94 -0.52 -22.83
N SER A 261 3.30 0.58 -22.41
CA SER A 261 3.96 1.77 -21.85
C SER A 261 3.67 1.96 -20.35
N ILE A 262 3.20 0.92 -19.65
CA ILE A 262 2.73 1.02 -18.26
C ILE A 262 3.81 1.58 -17.34
N ALA A 263 5.07 1.17 -17.49
CA ALA A 263 6.17 1.64 -16.66
C ALA A 263 6.38 3.16 -16.80
N GLY A 264 6.25 3.68 -18.02
CA GLY A 264 6.30 5.12 -18.29
C GLY A 264 5.11 5.86 -17.68
N LEU A 265 3.91 5.28 -17.75
CA LEU A 265 2.70 5.85 -17.16
C LEU A 265 2.80 5.92 -15.63
N VAL A 266 3.13 4.80 -14.96
CA VAL A 266 3.22 4.79 -13.49
C VAL A 266 4.40 5.64 -13.00
N GLY A 267 5.53 5.64 -13.73
CA GLY A 267 6.68 6.50 -13.45
C GLY A 267 6.35 7.99 -13.60
N GLY A 268 5.70 8.36 -14.71
CA GLY A 268 5.26 9.73 -14.96
C GLY A 268 4.25 10.23 -13.92
N ARG A 269 3.36 9.36 -13.43
CA ARG A 269 2.46 9.68 -12.33
C ARG A 269 3.19 9.87 -11.01
N ASP A 270 4.14 9.00 -10.68
CA ASP A 270 4.99 9.18 -9.50
C ASP A 270 5.73 10.52 -9.57
N ASP A 271 6.34 10.84 -10.71
CA ASP A 271 7.05 12.10 -10.91
C ASP A 271 6.11 13.32 -10.84
N PHE A 272 4.90 13.22 -11.40
CA PHE A 272 3.89 14.27 -11.33
C PHE A 272 3.47 14.52 -9.87
N ILE A 273 3.13 13.48 -9.12
CA ILE A 273 2.73 13.59 -7.72
C ILE A 273 3.89 14.14 -6.87
N LEU A 274 5.13 13.70 -7.11
CA LEU A 274 6.31 14.23 -6.45
C LEU A 274 6.58 15.70 -6.79
N ALA A 275 6.39 16.10 -8.05
CA ALA A 275 6.52 17.48 -8.47
C ALA A 275 5.45 18.35 -7.80
N LEU A 276 4.22 17.85 -7.65
CA LEU A 276 3.16 18.54 -6.93
C LEU A 276 3.50 18.76 -5.45
N GLU A 277 4.13 17.78 -4.80
CA GLU A 277 4.62 17.94 -3.43
C GLU A 277 5.78 18.95 -3.33
N ALA A 278 6.71 18.94 -4.31
CA ALA A 278 7.93 19.73 -4.26
C ALA A 278 7.77 21.19 -4.71
N PHE A 279 6.89 21.48 -5.68
CA PHE A 279 6.82 22.79 -6.35
C PHE A 279 5.68 23.70 -5.90
N TYR A 280 5.14 23.45 -4.70
CA TYR A 280 4.00 24.16 -4.13
C TYR A 280 2.73 23.86 -4.93
N LEU A 281 1.58 23.74 -4.26
CA LEU A 281 0.29 23.48 -4.88
C LEU A 281 -0.52 24.80 -5.09
N PRO A 282 -0.10 25.85 -5.83
CA PRO A 282 -0.95 27.01 -6.02
C PRO A 282 -2.14 26.73 -6.96
N HIS A 283 -2.05 25.69 -7.80
CA HIS A 283 -3.06 25.39 -8.83
C HIS A 283 -4.02 24.23 -8.49
N ILE A 284 -3.75 23.47 -7.43
CA ILE A 284 -4.61 22.37 -6.99
C ILE A 284 -5.52 22.89 -5.87
N SER A 285 -6.79 23.09 -6.23
CA SER A 285 -7.88 23.44 -5.31
C SER A 285 -8.29 22.24 -4.45
N GLY A 286 -9.10 22.49 -3.43
CA GLY A 286 -9.58 21.45 -2.52
C GLY A 286 -8.99 21.58 -1.12
N ARG A 287 -9.78 21.10 -0.14
CA ARG A 287 -9.42 21.16 1.28
C ARG A 287 -8.21 20.29 1.58
N THR A 288 -8.17 19.09 1.00
CA THR A 288 -7.11 18.11 1.25
C THR A 288 -5.77 18.63 0.75
N ALA A 289 -5.73 19.20 -0.46
CA ALA A 289 -4.52 19.83 -0.99
C ALA A 289 -4.03 20.98 -0.09
N ALA A 290 -4.94 21.79 0.48
CA ALA A 290 -4.57 22.86 1.41
C ALA A 290 -3.96 22.34 2.72
N LEU A 291 -4.49 21.23 3.25
CA LEU A 291 -3.95 20.60 4.44
C LEU A 291 -2.58 19.95 4.19
N MET A 292 -2.41 19.26 3.05
CA MET A 292 -1.14 18.68 2.63
C MET A 292 -0.05 19.76 2.46
N ARG A 293 -0.38 20.91 1.85
CA ARG A 293 0.52 22.08 1.80
C ARG A 293 0.98 22.46 3.19
N ARG A 294 0.04 22.64 4.12
CA ARG A 294 0.32 23.07 5.50
C ARG A 294 1.23 22.08 6.23
N GLU A 295 0.94 20.79 6.15
CA GLU A 295 1.77 19.73 6.74
C GLU A 295 3.20 19.77 6.18
N HIS A 296 3.34 19.91 4.85
CA HIS A 296 4.64 19.99 4.20
C HIS A 296 5.46 21.22 4.65
N TYR A 297 4.83 22.39 4.77
CA TYR A 297 5.50 23.58 5.31
C TYR A 297 5.99 23.38 6.73
N THR A 298 5.18 22.75 7.59
CA THR A 298 5.60 22.44 8.97
C THR A 298 6.84 21.54 8.96
N LEU A 299 6.88 20.52 8.11
CA LEU A 299 8.04 19.64 7.98
C LEU A 299 9.29 20.35 7.46
N LEU A 300 9.14 21.23 6.46
CA LEU A 300 10.25 22.04 5.96
C LEU A 300 10.81 22.95 7.04
N LEU A 301 9.95 23.61 7.80
CA LEU A 301 10.34 24.48 8.92
C LEU A 301 11.08 23.69 9.99
N ASP A 302 10.57 22.51 10.37
CA ASP A 302 11.25 21.63 11.33
C ASP A 302 12.63 21.22 10.79
N MET A 303 12.73 20.77 9.54
CA MET A 303 14.03 20.42 8.95
C MET A 303 15.02 21.59 8.90
N MET A 304 14.54 22.82 8.69
CA MET A 304 15.36 24.02 8.73
C MET A 304 15.80 24.38 10.15
N VAL A 305 14.95 24.18 11.16
CA VAL A 305 15.26 24.42 12.57
C VAL A 305 16.26 23.38 13.12
N TRP A 306 16.19 22.12 12.65
CA TRP A 306 17.10 21.05 13.07
C TRP A 306 18.47 21.07 12.39
N ARG A 307 18.64 21.80 11.28
CA ARG A 307 19.97 22.10 10.72
C ARG A 307 20.65 23.19 11.57
N LYS A 308 21.25 22.81 12.70
CA LYS A 308 22.25 23.66 13.35
C LYS A 308 23.36 23.97 12.33
N PRO A 309 23.83 25.23 12.22
CA PRO A 309 25.01 25.52 11.41
C PRO A 309 26.17 24.70 11.95
N ILE A 310 26.86 23.98 11.04
CA ILE A 310 28.13 23.34 11.33
C ILE A 310 29.05 24.48 11.82
N PRO A 311 29.61 24.44 13.04
CA PRO A 311 30.53 25.47 13.48
C PRO A 311 31.70 25.51 12.51
N GLU A 312 31.92 26.68 11.92
CA GLU A 312 33.05 26.92 11.02
C GLU A 312 34.34 26.46 11.72
N LYS A 313 35.00 25.47 11.15
CA LYS A 313 36.38 25.17 11.53
C LYS A 313 37.21 26.37 11.09
N HIS A 314 37.54 27.25 12.03
CA HIS A 314 38.57 28.24 11.83
C HIS A 314 39.88 27.52 11.47
N TYR A 315 40.23 27.56 10.19
CA TYR A 315 41.61 27.31 9.75
C TYR A 315 42.41 28.57 10.05
N THR A 316 43.10 28.59 11.19
CA THR A 316 44.21 29.51 11.41
C THR A 316 45.39 29.04 10.56
N ARG A 317 45.84 29.92 9.65
CA ARG A 317 47.17 29.86 9.05
C ARG A 317 48.21 30.34 10.04
#